data_AF-A0AAU4RT28-F1
#
_entry.id   AF-A0AAU4RT28-F1
#
_cell.length_a   1.000
_cell.length_b   1.000
_cell.length_c   1.000
_cell.angle_alpha   90.00
_cell.angle_beta   90.00
_cell.angle_gamma   90.00
#
_symmetry.space_group_name_H-M   'P 1'
#
loop_
_entity.id
_entity.type
_entity.pdbx_description
1 polymer ?
#
loop_
_entity_poly.entity_id
_entity_poly.type
_entity_poly.pdbx_seq_one_letter_code
_entity_poly.pdbx_strand_id
1 'polypeptide(L)'
;MPFENTVTITGDEHAEIFNRLAPYLPSSLKKVEPNPSGWGLRFTFAPFTGREARPSIPAAYYDDPRLRCGVKTEDPAEQRLRRAADTILGDIYEAAAEEWKEAAYVADVKAVVQDAPERWRAYEREAKALESAYAYLRQPEAAREWPAAVSRLIDAQDRTRAAADIFEARARDIARVHAQHLYADLGHTAALEAAGYPEAGNWHIGDAFGGSYSNSLTKDVARRIREQEDHLAKVARLSGTTS
;
A
#
# COMPACT_ATOMS: atom_id res chain seq x y z
N MET A 1 -39.44 -0.61 3.56
CA MET A 1 -39.50 0.12 2.28
C MET A 1 -38.81 -0.77 1.26
N PRO A 2 -39.52 -1.35 0.27
CA PRO A 2 -38.90 -2.23 -0.71
C PRO A 2 -38.13 -1.39 -1.74
N PHE A 3 -36.88 -1.79 -2.04
CA PHE A 3 -36.07 -1.22 -3.12
C PHE A 3 -36.55 -1.79 -4.46
N GLU A 4 -37.63 -1.24 -5.01
CA GLU A 4 -38.03 -1.48 -6.41
C GLU A 4 -37.16 -0.62 -7.33
N ASN A 5 -36.01 -1.12 -7.75
CA ASN A 5 -35.27 -0.59 -8.91
C ASN A 5 -34.27 -1.62 -9.48
N THR A 6 -34.60 -2.90 -9.43
CA THR A 6 -33.95 -3.89 -10.30
C THR A 6 -34.55 -3.77 -11.69
N VAL A 7 -33.89 -2.99 -12.55
CA VAL A 7 -34.22 -2.97 -13.98
C VAL A 7 -33.77 -4.30 -14.58
N THR A 8 -34.71 -5.21 -14.84
CA THR A 8 -34.45 -6.44 -15.58
C THR A 8 -34.31 -6.08 -17.06
N ILE A 9 -33.09 -6.16 -17.59
CA ILE A 9 -32.76 -5.97 -19.01
C ILE A 9 -32.89 -7.33 -19.70
N THR A 10 -33.60 -7.38 -20.83
CA THR A 10 -33.74 -8.59 -21.65
C THR A 10 -32.45 -8.88 -22.45
N GLY A 11 -32.30 -10.11 -22.97
CA GLY A 11 -31.12 -10.49 -23.75
C GLY A 11 -30.89 -9.63 -25.00
N ASP A 12 -31.97 -9.24 -25.68
CA ASP A 12 -31.90 -8.39 -26.89
C ASP A 12 -31.53 -6.95 -26.54
N GLU A 13 -32.08 -6.40 -25.46
CA GLU A 13 -31.71 -5.07 -24.96
C GLU A 13 -30.23 -5.03 -24.53
N HIS A 14 -29.70 -6.13 -23.97
CA HIS A 14 -28.28 -6.22 -23.63
C HIS A 14 -27.39 -6.17 -24.88
N ALA A 15 -27.72 -6.94 -25.93
CA ALA A 15 -26.99 -6.90 -27.19
C ALA A 15 -27.03 -5.51 -27.83
N GLU A 16 -28.18 -4.85 -27.80
CA GLU A 16 -28.34 -3.48 -28.30
C GLU A 16 -27.47 -2.47 -27.54
N ILE A 17 -27.47 -2.53 -26.21
CA ILE A 17 -26.65 -1.65 -25.37
C ILE A 17 -25.16 -1.81 -25.71
N PHE A 18 -24.65 -3.05 -25.76
CA PHE A 18 -23.25 -3.29 -26.05
C PHE A 18 -22.84 -2.87 -27.47
N ASN A 19 -23.74 -3.02 -28.45
CA ASN A 19 -23.50 -2.52 -29.81
C ASN A 19 -23.38 -0.99 -29.83
N ARG A 20 -24.20 -0.27 -29.06
CA ARG A 20 -24.11 1.20 -28.94
C ARG A 20 -22.85 1.64 -28.17
N LEU A 21 -22.45 0.90 -27.14
CA LEU A 21 -21.29 1.21 -26.31
C LEU A 21 -19.94 0.84 -26.95
N ALA A 22 -19.91 -0.07 -27.91
CA ALA A 22 -18.69 -0.61 -28.51
C ALA A 22 -17.60 0.44 -28.87
N PRO A 23 -17.91 1.63 -29.43
CA PRO A 23 -16.89 2.64 -29.75
C PRO A 23 -16.23 3.28 -28.52
N TYR A 24 -16.85 3.16 -27.35
CA TYR A 24 -16.44 3.83 -26.10
C TYR A 24 -15.93 2.85 -25.05
N LEU A 25 -15.91 1.54 -25.33
CA LEU A 25 -15.37 0.56 -24.40
C LEU A 25 -13.84 0.73 -24.28
N PRO A 26 -13.28 0.60 -23.06
CA PRO A 26 -11.85 0.70 -22.89
C PRO A 26 -11.14 -0.45 -23.62
N SER A 27 -10.04 -0.14 -24.31
CA SER A 27 -9.27 -1.13 -25.09
C SER A 27 -8.70 -2.29 -24.26
N SER A 28 -8.58 -2.09 -22.95
CA SER A 28 -8.18 -3.12 -22.00
C SER A 28 -9.28 -4.14 -21.72
N LEU A 29 -10.56 -3.83 -21.96
CA LEU A 29 -11.67 -4.76 -21.68
C LEU A 29 -11.56 -6.02 -22.55
N LYS A 30 -11.59 -7.19 -21.89
CA LYS A 30 -11.53 -8.51 -22.54
C LYS A 30 -12.83 -9.26 -22.44
N LYS A 31 -13.55 -9.13 -21.33
CA LYS A 31 -14.75 -9.92 -21.07
C LYS A 31 -15.73 -9.17 -20.19
N VAL A 32 -17.01 -9.38 -20.46
CA VAL A 32 -18.13 -8.96 -19.61
C VAL A 32 -19.03 -10.16 -19.40
N GLU A 33 -19.33 -10.48 -18.16
CA GLU A 33 -20.16 -11.63 -17.78
C GLU A 33 -21.12 -11.29 -16.66
N PRO A 34 -22.23 -12.02 -16.49
CA PRO A 34 -23.04 -11.95 -15.28
C PRO A 34 -22.19 -12.28 -14.05
N ASN A 35 -22.39 -11.54 -12.96
CA ASN A 35 -21.70 -11.84 -11.71
C ASN A 35 -22.21 -13.19 -11.14
N PRO A 36 -21.32 -14.15 -10.80
CA PRO A 36 -21.71 -15.45 -10.23
C PRO A 36 -22.51 -15.37 -8.93
N SER A 37 -22.38 -14.28 -8.17
CA SER A 37 -23.17 -14.02 -6.96
C SER A 37 -24.60 -13.53 -7.23
N GLY A 38 -24.99 -13.39 -8.51
CA GLY A 38 -26.34 -13.07 -8.95
C GLY A 38 -26.63 -11.57 -9.10
N TRP A 39 -25.72 -10.68 -8.69
CA TRP A 39 -25.92 -9.23 -8.76
C TRP A 39 -24.84 -8.53 -9.59
N GLY A 40 -25.27 -7.82 -10.64
CA GLY A 40 -24.42 -6.98 -11.49
C GLY A 40 -23.63 -7.74 -12.55
N LEU A 41 -22.69 -7.01 -13.17
CA LEU A 41 -21.77 -7.54 -14.17
C LEU A 41 -20.38 -7.70 -13.56
N ARG A 42 -19.64 -8.70 -14.07
CA ARG A 42 -18.22 -8.89 -13.81
C ARG A 42 -17.46 -8.54 -15.08
N PHE A 43 -16.41 -7.76 -14.92
CA PHE A 43 -15.53 -7.35 -16.00
C PHE A 43 -14.18 -8.07 -15.89
N THR A 44 -13.50 -8.20 -17.02
CA THR A 44 -12.12 -8.69 -17.05
C THR A 44 -11.34 -7.81 -18.01
N PHE A 45 -10.22 -7.28 -17.54
CA PHE A 45 -9.34 -6.42 -18.32
C PHE A 45 -8.02 -7.12 -18.63
N ALA A 46 -7.30 -6.63 -19.63
CA ALA A 46 -5.88 -6.88 -19.75
C ALA A 46 -5.16 -6.30 -18.51
N PRO A 47 -4.09 -6.94 -18.02
CA PRO A 47 -3.35 -6.44 -16.87
C PRO A 47 -2.89 -4.99 -17.09
N PHE A 48 -3.24 -4.12 -16.14
CA PHE A 48 -2.75 -2.75 -16.08
C PHE A 48 -1.30 -2.73 -15.59
N THR A 49 -0.50 -1.78 -16.08
CA THR A 49 0.86 -1.53 -15.55
C THR A 49 0.86 -0.39 -14.54
N GLY A 50 -0.23 0.39 -14.47
CA GLY A 50 -0.34 1.56 -13.61
C GLY A 50 0.49 2.75 -14.08
N ARG A 51 1.13 2.65 -15.26
CA ARG A 51 1.93 3.71 -15.89
C ARG A 51 1.26 4.31 -17.13
N GLU A 52 0.33 3.57 -17.73
CA GLU A 52 -0.60 4.10 -18.72
C GLU A 52 -1.54 5.15 -18.11
N ALA A 53 -2.20 5.92 -18.97
CA ALA A 53 -3.21 6.88 -18.54
C ALA A 53 -4.35 6.17 -17.79
N ARG A 54 -4.80 6.76 -16.68
CA ARG A 54 -5.94 6.25 -15.92
C ARG A 54 -7.15 6.11 -16.85
N PRO A 55 -7.84 4.95 -16.85
CA PRO A 55 -9.06 4.77 -17.62
C PRO A 55 -10.10 5.85 -17.29
N SER A 56 -10.61 6.51 -18.32
CA SER A 56 -11.68 7.50 -18.21
C SER A 56 -12.60 7.42 -19.42
N ILE A 57 -13.88 7.72 -19.19
CA ILE A 57 -14.89 7.71 -20.25
C ILE A 57 -14.50 8.77 -21.30
N PRO A 58 -14.40 8.41 -22.59
CA PRO A 58 -14.04 9.36 -23.65
C PRO A 58 -15.07 10.49 -23.72
N ALA A 59 -14.62 11.74 -23.88
CA ALA A 59 -15.52 12.90 -23.94
C ALA A 59 -16.63 12.74 -25.01
N ALA A 60 -16.31 12.11 -26.14
CA ALA A 60 -17.23 11.84 -27.24
C ALA A 60 -18.48 11.02 -26.83
N TYR A 61 -18.41 10.22 -25.75
CA TYR A 61 -19.56 9.50 -25.22
C TYR A 61 -20.68 10.45 -24.77
N TYR A 62 -20.34 11.57 -24.13
CA TYR A 62 -21.31 12.53 -23.61
C TYR A 62 -22.03 13.32 -24.71
N ASP A 63 -21.43 13.37 -25.91
CA ASP A 63 -21.98 14.02 -27.09
C ASP A 63 -22.85 13.07 -27.94
N ASP A 64 -22.85 11.75 -27.66
CA ASP A 64 -23.60 10.77 -28.44
C ASP A 64 -25.11 10.86 -28.16
N PRO A 65 -25.94 11.28 -29.14
CA PRO A 65 -27.37 11.44 -28.95
C PRO A 65 -28.11 10.12 -28.71
N ARG A 66 -27.50 8.96 -29.01
CA ARG A 66 -28.07 7.62 -28.79
C ARG A 66 -27.81 7.09 -27.38
N LEU A 67 -26.90 7.71 -26.64
CA LEU A 67 -26.45 7.27 -25.30
C LEU A 67 -26.69 8.34 -24.24
N ARG A 68 -26.84 9.61 -24.61
CA ARG A 68 -27.03 10.72 -23.67
C ARG A 68 -28.32 10.59 -22.84
N CYS A 69 -28.15 10.24 -21.57
CA CYS A 69 -29.22 9.97 -20.60
C CYS A 69 -30.06 11.22 -20.21
N GLY A 70 -29.48 12.43 -20.29
CA GLY A 70 -30.12 13.69 -19.86
C GLY A 70 -31.06 14.36 -20.88
N VAL A 71 -31.22 13.80 -22.08
CA VAL A 71 -32.14 14.33 -23.10
C VAL A 71 -33.50 13.64 -22.92
N LYS A 72 -34.55 14.42 -22.65
CA LYS A 72 -35.91 13.88 -22.54
C LYS A 72 -36.34 13.27 -23.87
N THR A 73 -36.64 11.99 -23.86
CA THR A 73 -37.26 11.24 -24.95
C THR A 73 -38.71 10.93 -24.57
N GLU A 74 -39.62 11.00 -25.55
CA GLU A 74 -41.01 10.57 -25.36
C GLU A 74 -41.16 9.04 -25.30
N ASP A 75 -40.13 8.30 -25.75
CA ASP A 75 -40.07 6.85 -25.69
C ASP A 75 -39.44 6.37 -24.36
N PRO A 76 -40.22 5.71 -23.47
CA PRO A 76 -39.73 5.17 -22.22
C PRO A 76 -38.74 4.00 -22.38
N ALA A 77 -38.81 3.24 -23.48
CA ALA A 77 -37.92 2.12 -23.74
C ALA A 77 -36.51 2.65 -24.10
N GLU A 78 -36.43 3.61 -25.01
CA GLU A 78 -35.18 4.30 -25.33
C GLU A 78 -34.56 5.00 -24.10
N GLN A 79 -35.37 5.64 -23.25
CA GLN A 79 -34.88 6.24 -22.00
C GLN A 79 -34.27 5.19 -21.05
N ARG A 80 -34.84 3.97 -21.01
CA ARG A 80 -34.33 2.85 -20.22
C ARG A 80 -33.01 2.33 -20.78
N LEU A 81 -32.92 2.14 -22.10
CA LEU A 81 -31.69 1.72 -22.77
C LEU A 81 -30.54 2.69 -22.50
N ARG A 82 -30.79 4.00 -22.59
CA ARG A 82 -29.77 5.02 -22.31
C ARG A 82 -29.29 5.00 -20.86
N ARG A 83 -30.22 4.87 -19.90
CA ARG A 83 -29.86 4.74 -18.48
C ARG A 83 -29.02 3.50 -18.23
N ALA A 84 -29.43 2.37 -18.79
CA ALA A 84 -28.70 1.12 -18.65
C ALA A 84 -27.30 1.20 -19.27
N ALA A 85 -27.17 1.79 -20.46
CA ALA A 85 -25.88 1.99 -21.11
C ALA A 85 -24.96 2.90 -20.29
N ASP A 86 -25.50 3.96 -19.71
CA ASP A 86 -24.76 4.88 -18.84
C ASP A 86 -24.26 4.22 -17.56
N THR A 87 -25.12 3.45 -16.89
CA THR A 87 -24.73 2.65 -15.72
C THR A 87 -23.66 1.63 -16.08
N ILE A 88 -23.86 0.83 -17.13
CA ILE A 88 -22.91 -0.21 -17.54
C ILE A 88 -21.55 0.40 -17.90
N LEU A 89 -21.53 1.49 -18.66
CA LEU A 89 -20.26 2.14 -19.03
C LEU A 89 -19.57 2.74 -17.80
N GLY A 90 -20.34 3.38 -16.90
CA GLY A 90 -19.86 3.86 -15.61
C GLY A 90 -19.18 2.75 -14.81
N ASP A 91 -19.89 1.63 -14.60
CA ASP A 91 -19.40 0.47 -13.85
C ASP A 91 -18.13 -0.13 -14.49
N ILE A 92 -18.06 -0.21 -15.83
CA ILE A 92 -16.87 -0.69 -16.55
C ILE A 92 -15.67 0.22 -16.27
N TYR A 93 -15.84 1.53 -16.36
CA TYR A 93 -14.74 2.48 -16.16
C TYR A 93 -14.34 2.65 -14.70
N GLU A 94 -15.29 2.51 -13.77
CA GLU A 94 -15.00 2.45 -12.34
C GLU A 94 -14.16 1.20 -12.03
N ALA A 95 -14.59 0.02 -12.47
CA ALA A 95 -13.83 -1.22 -12.28
C ALA A 95 -12.44 -1.16 -12.93
N ALA A 96 -12.33 -0.65 -14.17
CA ALA A 96 -11.05 -0.46 -14.83
C ALA A 96 -10.14 0.52 -14.07
N ALA A 97 -10.71 1.59 -13.50
CA ALA A 97 -9.96 2.57 -12.73
C ALA A 97 -9.48 1.99 -11.39
N GLU A 98 -10.27 1.14 -10.71
CA GLU A 98 -9.82 0.46 -9.49
C GLU A 98 -8.66 -0.50 -9.78
N GLU A 99 -8.77 -1.38 -10.79
CA GLU A 99 -7.65 -2.27 -11.15
C GLU A 99 -6.40 -1.49 -11.57
N TRP A 100 -6.57 -0.36 -12.26
CA TRP A 100 -5.46 0.54 -12.60
C TRP A 100 -4.83 1.19 -11.36
N LYS A 101 -5.61 1.62 -10.36
CA LYS A 101 -5.08 2.20 -9.12
C LYS A 101 -4.23 1.18 -8.36
N GLU A 102 -4.69 -0.06 -8.27
CA GLU A 102 -3.91 -1.12 -7.62
C GLU A 102 -2.59 -1.36 -8.37
N ALA A 103 -2.63 -1.45 -9.70
CA ALA A 103 -1.42 -1.58 -10.50
C ALA A 103 -0.47 -0.37 -10.34
N ALA A 104 -1.00 0.84 -10.30
CA ALA A 104 -0.21 2.06 -10.06
C ALA A 104 0.43 2.05 -8.69
N TYR A 105 -0.30 1.62 -7.66
CA TYR A 105 0.20 1.48 -6.31
C TYR A 105 1.35 0.46 -6.23
N VAL A 106 1.18 -0.73 -6.80
CA VAL A 106 2.24 -1.74 -6.86
C VAL A 106 3.46 -1.22 -7.61
N ALA A 107 3.26 -0.52 -8.73
CA ALA A 107 4.34 0.06 -9.51
C ALA A 107 5.11 1.15 -8.74
N ASP A 108 4.42 1.96 -7.94
CA ASP A 108 5.03 2.98 -7.09
C ASP A 108 5.80 2.38 -5.92
N VAL A 109 5.22 1.38 -5.24
CA VAL A 109 5.89 0.62 -4.18
C VAL A 109 7.18 0.00 -4.73
N LYS A 110 7.11 -0.67 -5.89
CA LYS A 110 8.28 -1.27 -6.53
C LYS A 110 9.38 -0.25 -6.84
N ALA A 111 9.01 0.98 -7.21
CA ALA A 111 9.96 2.05 -7.51
C ALA A 111 10.66 2.60 -6.26
N VAL A 112 9.96 2.62 -5.11
CA VAL A 112 10.52 3.18 -3.87
C VAL A 112 11.21 2.16 -2.97
N VAL A 113 10.84 0.87 -3.01
CA VAL A 113 11.42 -0.15 -2.11
C VAL A 113 12.93 -0.31 -2.32
N GLN A 114 13.41 -0.38 -3.56
CA GLN A 114 14.84 -0.36 -3.91
C GLN A 114 15.69 -1.28 -2.99
N ASP A 115 16.59 -0.69 -2.21
CA ASP A 115 17.55 -1.33 -1.31
C ASP A 115 17.03 -1.51 0.13
N ALA A 116 15.70 -1.38 0.35
CA ALA A 116 15.09 -1.63 1.64
C ALA A 116 15.40 -3.03 2.20
N PRO A 117 15.38 -4.14 1.40
CA PRO A 117 15.69 -5.46 1.93
C PRO A 117 17.09 -5.56 2.54
N GLU A 118 18.11 -5.03 1.84
CA GLU A 118 19.49 -5.04 2.33
C GLU A 118 19.66 -4.15 3.55
N ARG A 119 19.03 -2.97 3.55
CA ARG A 119 19.05 -2.04 4.71
C ARG A 119 18.37 -2.63 5.93
N TRP A 120 17.24 -3.33 5.75
CA TRP A 120 16.53 -4.01 6.82
C TRP A 120 17.39 -5.12 7.42
N ARG A 121 17.97 -5.99 6.59
CA ARG A 121 18.87 -7.06 7.05
C ARG A 121 20.10 -6.51 7.78
N ALA A 122 20.64 -5.38 7.32
CA ALA A 122 21.73 -4.70 8.00
C ALA A 122 21.29 -4.22 9.40
N TYR A 123 20.13 -3.58 9.49
CA TYR A 123 19.54 -3.20 10.78
C TYR A 123 19.33 -4.41 11.70
N GLU A 124 18.73 -5.51 11.21
CA GLU A 124 18.51 -6.72 12.01
C GLU A 124 19.82 -7.30 12.57
N ARG A 125 20.88 -7.32 11.75
CA ARG A 125 22.21 -7.77 12.17
C ARG A 125 22.79 -6.89 13.28
N GLU A 126 22.76 -5.57 13.11
CA GLU A 126 23.29 -4.65 14.12
C GLU A 126 22.44 -4.66 15.39
N ALA A 127 21.11 -4.74 15.25
CA ALA A 127 20.19 -4.89 16.38
C ALA A 127 20.52 -6.15 17.19
N LYS A 128 20.72 -7.31 16.53
CA LYS A 128 21.15 -8.56 17.18
C LYS A 128 22.51 -8.42 17.87
N ALA A 129 23.46 -7.71 17.26
CA ALA A 129 24.76 -7.44 17.86
C ALA A 129 24.64 -6.57 19.12
N LEU A 130 23.77 -5.55 19.10
CA LEU A 130 23.44 -4.72 20.26
C LEU A 130 22.81 -5.54 21.39
N GLU A 131 21.86 -6.44 21.10
CA GLU A 131 21.27 -7.30 22.14
C GLU A 131 22.33 -8.20 22.75
N SER A 132 23.22 -8.76 21.93
CA SER A 132 24.29 -9.65 22.37
C SER A 132 25.30 -8.91 23.25
N ALA A 133 25.74 -7.70 22.84
CA ALA A 133 26.65 -6.88 23.62
C ALA A 133 26.04 -6.48 24.97
N TYR A 134 24.75 -6.12 25.00
CA TYR A 134 24.06 -5.78 26.23
C TYR A 134 23.82 -7.00 27.14
N ALA A 135 23.52 -8.17 26.56
CA ALA A 135 23.40 -9.42 27.30
C ALA A 135 24.73 -9.85 27.93
N TYR A 136 25.84 -9.64 27.21
CA TYR A 136 27.19 -9.99 27.66
C TYR A 136 27.54 -9.31 28.99
N LEU A 137 27.10 -8.07 29.22
CA LEU A 137 27.35 -7.33 30.47
C LEU A 137 26.82 -8.04 31.73
N ARG A 138 25.91 -9.01 31.59
CA ARG A 138 25.39 -9.81 32.70
C ARG A 138 26.20 -11.08 32.97
N GLN A 139 27.19 -11.38 32.14
CA GLN A 139 28.04 -12.56 32.29
C GLN A 139 29.18 -12.28 33.30
N PRO A 140 29.57 -13.26 34.13
CA PRO A 140 30.69 -13.11 35.07
C PRO A 140 32.00 -12.66 34.41
N GLU A 141 32.23 -13.08 33.16
CA GLU A 141 33.41 -12.74 32.36
C GLU A 141 33.49 -11.23 32.08
N ALA A 142 32.35 -10.56 31.87
CA ALA A 142 32.31 -9.14 31.60
C ALA A 142 32.84 -8.29 32.76
N ALA A 143 32.72 -8.76 34.01
CA ALA A 143 33.27 -8.05 35.17
C ALA A 143 34.80 -7.93 35.12
N ARG A 144 35.49 -8.88 34.48
CA ARG A 144 36.96 -8.88 34.35
C ARG A 144 37.46 -7.92 33.27
N GLU A 145 36.59 -7.52 32.35
CA GLU A 145 36.91 -6.69 31.19
C GLU A 145 35.88 -5.56 30.99
N TRP A 146 35.35 -5.05 32.11
CA TRP A 146 34.21 -4.13 32.11
C TRP A 146 34.36 -2.92 31.17
N PRO A 147 35.49 -2.17 31.17
CA PRO A 147 35.66 -1.06 30.24
C PRO A 147 35.57 -1.48 28.76
N ALA A 148 36.15 -2.63 28.41
CA ALA A 148 36.11 -3.15 27.05
C ALA A 148 34.72 -3.68 26.65
N ALA A 149 33.98 -4.25 27.59
CA ALA A 149 32.61 -4.70 27.38
C ALA A 149 31.65 -3.52 27.17
N VAL A 150 31.80 -2.44 27.97
CA VAL A 150 31.04 -1.20 27.79
C VAL A 150 31.40 -0.51 26.47
N SER A 151 32.68 -0.45 26.09
CA SER A 151 33.10 0.10 24.79
C SER A 151 32.43 -0.65 23.62
N ARG A 152 32.41 -1.99 23.66
CA ARG A 152 31.73 -2.82 22.65
C ARG A 152 30.23 -2.58 22.59
N LEU A 153 29.59 -2.29 23.72
CA LEU A 153 28.18 -1.91 23.73
C LEU A 153 27.96 -0.57 23.02
N ILE A 154 28.77 0.44 23.34
CA ILE A 154 28.66 1.78 22.72
C ILE A 154 28.84 1.66 21.20
N ASP A 155 29.87 0.92 20.74
CA ASP A 155 30.08 0.67 19.30
C ASP A 155 28.85 -0.01 18.66
N ALA A 156 28.22 -0.97 19.35
CA ALA A 156 27.02 -1.63 18.86
C ALA A 156 25.80 -0.70 18.86
N GLN A 157 25.66 0.20 19.83
CA GLN A 157 24.62 1.22 19.88
C GLN A 157 24.73 2.16 18.68
N ASP A 158 25.94 2.66 18.40
CA ASP A 158 26.18 3.58 17.29
C ASP A 158 25.95 2.93 15.92
N ARG A 159 26.41 1.69 15.72
CA ARG A 159 26.11 0.93 14.49
C ARG A 159 24.61 0.66 14.33
N THR A 160 23.90 0.35 15.41
CA THR A 160 22.45 0.12 15.36
C THR A 160 21.69 1.41 15.03
N ARG A 161 22.06 2.55 15.62
CA ARG A 161 21.50 3.87 15.28
C ARG A 161 21.71 4.17 13.80
N ALA A 162 22.95 4.03 13.32
CA ALA A 162 23.27 4.30 11.92
C ALA A 162 22.49 3.40 10.94
N ALA A 163 22.39 2.10 11.24
CA ALA A 163 21.62 1.17 10.40
C ALA A 163 20.11 1.49 10.43
N ALA A 164 19.57 1.86 11.59
CA ALA A 164 18.18 2.29 11.73
C ALA A 164 17.90 3.57 10.94
N ASP A 165 18.77 4.58 11.01
CA ASP A 165 18.63 5.84 10.25
C ASP A 165 18.62 5.59 8.73
N ILE A 166 19.51 4.71 8.25
CA ILE A 166 19.60 4.35 6.83
C ILE A 166 18.32 3.66 6.36
N PHE A 167 17.79 2.71 7.14
CA PHE A 167 16.54 2.03 6.81
C PHE A 167 15.34 2.98 6.90
N GLU A 168 15.27 3.81 7.94
CA GLU A 168 14.18 4.76 8.19
C GLU A 168 14.00 5.76 7.04
N ALA A 169 15.08 6.22 6.40
CA ALA A 169 14.98 7.08 5.22
C ALA A 169 14.15 6.40 4.11
N ARG A 170 14.35 5.10 3.92
CA ARG A 170 13.63 4.29 2.94
C ARG A 170 12.20 3.97 3.39
N ALA A 171 12.02 3.66 4.67
CA ALA A 171 10.71 3.41 5.27
C ALA A 171 9.77 4.62 5.14
N ARG A 172 10.30 5.86 5.24
CA ARG A 172 9.53 7.09 5.00
C ARG A 172 9.05 7.24 3.57
N ASP A 173 9.88 6.89 2.58
CA ASP A 173 9.48 6.95 1.18
C ASP A 173 8.38 5.92 0.89
N ILE A 174 8.51 4.70 1.43
CA ILE A 174 7.48 3.66 1.32
C ILE A 174 6.18 4.10 2.00
N ALA A 175 6.25 4.63 3.23
CA ALA A 175 5.08 5.15 3.94
C ALA A 175 4.39 6.30 3.20
N ARG A 176 5.17 7.15 2.52
CA ARG A 176 4.61 8.25 1.71
C ARG A 176 3.84 7.72 0.50
N VAL A 177 4.32 6.66 -0.15
CA VAL A 177 3.58 5.96 -1.22
C VAL A 177 2.30 5.33 -0.67
N HIS A 178 2.37 4.66 0.48
CA HIS A 178 1.17 4.12 1.14
C HIS A 178 0.12 5.22 1.40
N ALA A 179 0.54 6.38 1.92
CA ALA A 179 -0.36 7.51 2.16
C ALA A 179 -0.96 8.11 0.87
N GLN A 180 -0.22 8.10 -0.26
CA GLN A 180 -0.72 8.54 -1.56
C GLN A 180 -1.82 7.63 -2.11
N HIS A 181 -1.78 6.34 -1.75
CA HIS A 181 -2.70 5.30 -2.21
C HIS A 181 -3.67 4.85 -1.11
N LEU A 182 -3.96 5.71 -0.12
CA LEU A 182 -4.83 5.41 1.02
C LEU A 182 -6.23 4.88 0.64
N TYR A 183 -6.72 5.25 -0.54
CA TYR A 183 -8.05 4.86 -1.05
C TYR A 183 -7.99 3.74 -2.10
N ALA A 184 -6.85 3.05 -2.23
CA ALA A 184 -6.81 1.79 -2.96
C ALA A 184 -7.36 0.67 -2.06
N ASP A 185 -8.09 -0.28 -2.64
CA ASP A 185 -8.59 -1.46 -1.91
C ASP A 185 -7.46 -2.41 -1.49
N LEU A 186 -6.31 -2.31 -2.16
CA LEU A 186 -5.11 -3.05 -1.85
C LEU A 186 -4.46 -2.54 -0.55
N GLY A 187 -4.39 -3.38 0.49
CA GLY A 187 -3.70 -3.05 1.73
C GLY A 187 -2.17 -2.93 1.58
N HIS A 188 -1.51 -2.25 2.52
CA HIS A 188 -0.06 -1.97 2.46
C HIS A 188 0.80 -3.25 2.29
N THR A 189 0.51 -4.29 3.08
CA THR A 189 1.23 -5.57 3.00
C THR A 189 1.02 -6.26 1.66
N ALA A 190 -0.22 -6.26 1.16
CA ALA A 190 -0.54 -6.87 -0.13
C ALA A 190 0.13 -6.12 -1.30
N ALA A 191 0.25 -4.80 -1.22
CA ALA A 191 0.98 -4.00 -2.20
C ALA A 191 2.48 -4.32 -2.22
N LEU A 192 3.10 -4.51 -1.05
CA LEU A 192 4.50 -4.93 -0.94
C LEU A 192 4.72 -6.35 -1.46
N GLU A 193 3.83 -7.29 -1.14
CA GLU A 193 3.86 -8.66 -1.65
C GLU A 193 3.73 -8.70 -3.17
N ALA A 194 2.74 -7.99 -3.73
CA ALA A 194 2.55 -7.86 -5.17
C ALA A 194 3.73 -7.16 -5.86
N ALA A 195 4.43 -6.27 -5.16
CA ALA A 195 5.67 -5.65 -5.64
C ALA A 195 6.89 -6.59 -5.61
N GLY A 196 6.76 -7.79 -5.01
CA GLY A 196 7.79 -8.82 -4.93
C GLY A 196 8.53 -8.90 -3.60
N TYR A 197 8.00 -8.32 -2.53
CA TYR A 197 8.64 -8.25 -1.21
C TYR A 197 7.73 -8.86 -0.11
N PRO A 198 7.43 -10.16 -0.16
CA PRO A 198 6.57 -10.82 0.84
C PRO A 198 7.14 -10.73 2.27
N GLU A 199 8.46 -10.61 2.43
CA GLU A 199 9.11 -10.47 3.74
C GLU A 199 8.88 -9.10 4.40
N ALA A 200 8.39 -8.10 3.63
CA ALA A 200 8.24 -6.73 4.09
C ALA A 200 7.17 -6.57 5.17
N GLY A 201 6.32 -7.58 5.41
CA GLY A 201 5.42 -7.60 6.57
C GLY A 201 6.13 -7.53 7.92
N ASN A 202 7.44 -7.83 7.97
CA ASN A 202 8.26 -7.71 9.18
C ASN A 202 9.01 -6.38 9.27
N TRP A 203 8.97 -5.54 8.23
CA TRP A 203 9.71 -4.29 8.21
C TRP A 203 9.04 -3.24 9.09
N HIS A 204 9.85 -2.46 9.78
CA HIS A 204 9.37 -1.34 10.59
C HIS A 204 9.07 -0.12 9.71
N ILE A 205 7.93 -0.14 9.02
CA ILE A 205 7.46 0.99 8.22
C ILE A 205 6.48 1.80 9.06
N GLY A 206 6.82 3.07 9.32
CA GLY A 206 5.94 4.00 10.02
C GLY A 206 4.75 4.45 9.16
N ASP A 207 3.95 5.35 9.70
CA ASP A 207 2.80 5.94 9.00
C ASP A 207 3.10 7.39 8.61
N ALA A 208 2.81 7.77 7.37
CA ALA A 208 2.99 9.12 6.82
C ALA A 208 1.68 9.91 6.62
N PHE A 209 0.58 9.45 7.21
CA PHE A 209 -0.73 10.09 7.09
C PHE A 209 -0.73 11.54 7.62
N GLY A 210 -1.50 12.42 6.97
CA GLY A 210 -1.65 13.82 7.39
C GLY A 210 -0.40 14.69 7.25
N GLY A 211 0.61 14.25 6.49
CA GLY A 211 1.86 14.97 6.29
C GLY A 211 2.87 14.83 7.43
N SER A 212 2.61 13.94 8.40
CA SER A 212 3.50 13.67 9.52
C SER A 212 3.92 12.20 9.53
N TYR A 213 5.21 11.93 9.76
CA TYR A 213 5.70 10.55 9.89
C TYR A 213 5.73 10.12 11.35
N SER A 214 5.03 9.03 11.68
CA SER A 214 4.89 8.46 13.02
C SER A 214 5.39 7.00 13.08
N ASN A 215 5.48 6.41 14.28
CA ASN A 215 6.03 5.06 14.51
C ASN A 215 7.42 4.84 13.89
N SER A 216 8.33 5.76 14.19
CA SER A 216 9.69 5.77 13.64
C SER A 216 10.60 4.73 14.29
N LEU A 217 11.33 3.97 13.47
CA LEU A 217 12.30 2.98 13.93
C LEU A 217 13.40 3.63 14.78
N THR A 218 13.85 4.81 14.37
CA THR A 218 14.94 5.52 15.04
C THR A 218 14.51 6.00 16.43
N LYS A 219 13.23 6.36 16.61
CA LYS A 219 12.68 6.68 17.93
C LYS A 219 12.64 5.45 18.84
N ASP A 220 12.26 4.29 18.32
CA ASP A 220 12.24 3.04 19.07
C ASP A 220 13.66 2.59 19.47
N VAL A 221 14.61 2.66 18.54
CA VAL A 221 16.03 2.38 18.81
C VAL A 221 16.60 3.36 19.83
N ALA A 222 16.32 4.66 19.70
CA ALA A 222 16.78 5.66 20.67
C ALA A 222 16.20 5.43 22.07
N ARG A 223 14.91 5.06 22.18
CA ARG A 223 14.31 4.67 23.46
C ARG A 223 15.02 3.47 24.07
N ARG A 224 15.21 2.40 23.29
CA ARG A 224 15.88 1.18 23.75
C ARG A 224 17.30 1.47 24.25
N ILE A 225 18.06 2.29 23.55
CA ILE A 225 19.42 2.64 23.94
C ILE A 225 19.42 3.45 25.25
N ARG A 226 18.53 4.43 25.40
CA ARG A 226 18.38 5.17 26.67
C ARG A 226 18.10 4.25 27.84
N GLU A 227 17.23 3.25 27.68
CA GLU A 227 16.94 2.26 28.73
C GLU A 227 18.19 1.46 29.14
N GLN A 228 19.08 1.14 28.19
CA GLN A 228 20.35 0.47 28.46
C GLN A 228 21.35 1.40 29.18
N GLU A 229 21.46 2.65 28.74
CA GLU A 229 22.30 3.68 29.36
C GLU A 229 21.87 3.97 30.80
N ASP A 230 20.56 4.10 31.05
CA ASP A 230 19.97 4.28 32.39
C ASP A 230 20.27 3.08 33.30
N HIS A 231 20.16 1.87 32.76
CA HIS A 231 20.51 0.66 33.50
C HIS A 231 21.99 0.64 33.89
N LEU A 232 22.89 0.99 32.97
CA LEU A 232 24.32 1.07 33.22
C LEU A 232 24.67 2.14 34.26
N ALA A 233 24.08 3.33 34.16
CA ALA A 233 24.25 4.39 35.15
C ALA A 233 23.81 3.94 36.55
N LYS A 234 22.68 3.21 36.63
CA LYS A 234 22.21 2.62 37.89
C LYS A 234 23.19 1.59 38.44
N VAL A 235 23.74 0.71 37.61
CA VAL A 235 24.74 -0.29 38.02
C VAL A 235 25.99 0.40 38.56
N ALA A 236 26.56 1.35 37.81
CA ALA A 236 27.76 2.09 38.20
C ALA A 236 27.59 2.80 39.57
N ARG A 237 26.43 3.43 39.77
CA ARG A 237 26.08 4.07 41.05
C ARG A 237 26.02 3.08 42.22
N LEU A 238 25.50 1.87 41.99
CA LEU A 238 25.37 0.84 43.03
C LEU A 238 26.68 0.10 43.31
N SER A 239 27.57 -0.02 42.31
CA SER A 239 28.87 -0.70 42.44
C SER A 239 29.98 0.20 42.97
N GLY A 240 29.71 1.49 43.22
CA GLY A 240 30.74 2.46 43.65
C GLY A 240 31.78 2.76 42.56
N THR A 241 31.50 2.38 41.32
CA THR A 241 32.37 2.63 40.17
C THR A 241 32.04 4.01 39.63
N THR A 242 32.41 5.06 40.36
CA THR A 242 32.47 6.42 39.80
C THR A 242 33.66 6.50 38.86
N SER A 243 33.40 6.45 37.57
CA SER A 243 34.28 6.98 36.52
C SER A 243 33.63 8.22 35.94
#